data_AF-A0A2T9ZNJ2-F1
#
_entry.id   AF-A0A2T9ZNJ2-F1
#
_cell.length_a   1.000
_cell.length_b   1.000
_cell.length_c   1.000
_cell.angle_alpha   90.00
_cell.angle_beta   90.00
_cell.angle_gamma   90.00
#
_symmetry.space_group_name_H-M   'P 1'
#
loop_
_entity.id
_entity.type
_entity.pdbx_description
1 polymer ?
#
loop_
_entity_poly.entity_id
_entity_poly.type
_entity_poly.pdbx_seq_one_letter_code
_entity_poly.pdbx_strand_id
1 'polypeptide(L)'
;MSRLRFTEEQIMAVLKEAEESGEKITAICSRHGISDATFYKWRTKYADQSANDSKRLKQLEEENQRLRSLVADLTLRNQALKRVVSKKW
;
A
#
# COMPACT_ATOMS: atom_id res chain seq x y z
N MET A 1 1.58 10.96 26.20
CA MET A 1 1.76 11.32 24.79
C MET A 1 0.62 12.26 24.42
N SER A 2 0.91 13.45 23.88
CA SER A 2 -0.17 14.33 23.41
C SER A 2 -0.92 13.59 22.30
N ARG A 3 -2.24 13.52 22.43
CA ARG A 3 -3.09 12.89 21.42
C ARG A 3 -2.91 13.71 20.13
N LEU A 4 -2.38 13.08 19.07
CA LEU A 4 -2.37 13.70 17.74
C LEU A 4 -3.83 14.09 17.44
N ARG A 5 -4.06 15.36 17.12
CA ARG A 5 -5.41 15.89 16.86
C ARG A 5 -6.11 15.19 15.69
N PHE A 6 -5.33 14.57 14.81
CA PHE A 6 -5.80 13.81 13.64
C PHE A 6 -5.01 12.51 13.52
N THR A 7 -5.70 11.41 13.19
CA THR A 7 -5.08 10.14 12.81
C THR A 7 -4.62 10.16 11.35
N GLU A 8 -3.77 9.23 10.96
CA GLU A 8 -3.28 9.10 9.58
C GLU A 8 -4.44 8.82 8.61
N GLU A 9 -5.40 7.97 9.02
CA GLU A 9 -6.60 7.69 8.23
C GLU A 9 -7.46 8.93 8.02
N GLN A 10 -7.61 9.77 9.06
CA GLN A 10 -8.35 11.02 8.97
C GLN A 10 -7.66 12.00 8.01
N ILE A 11 -6.34 12.11 8.06
CA ILE A 11 -5.58 12.97 7.15
C ILE A 11 -5.75 12.49 5.70
N MET A 12 -5.60 11.18 5.46
CA MET A 12 -5.77 10.60 4.12
C MET A 12 -7.19 10.78 3.58
N ALA A 13 -8.21 10.66 4.43
CA ALA A 13 -9.60 10.91 4.05
C ALA A 13 -9.82 12.36 3.58
N VAL A 14 -9.28 13.34 4.32
CA VAL A 14 -9.38 14.76 3.95
C VAL A 14 -8.64 15.07 2.65
N LEU A 15 -7.45 14.49 2.45
CA LEU A 15 -6.68 14.67 1.21
C LEU A 15 -7.44 14.08 0.01
N LYS A 16 -8.01 12.88 0.17
CA LYS A 16 -8.80 12.21 -0.87
C LYS A 16 -10.08 12.99 -1.21
N GLU A 17 -10.79 13.48 -0.22
CA GLU A 17 -11.97 14.34 -0.40
C GLU A 17 -11.63 15.59 -1.23
N ALA A 18 -10.46 16.19 -1.01
CA ALA A 18 -10.00 17.33 -1.80
C ALA A 18 -9.65 17.00 -3.25
N GLU A 19 -9.27 15.76 -3.55
CA GLU A 19 -9.01 15.30 -4.92
C GLU A 19 -10.30 14.92 -5.66
N GLU A 20 -11.28 14.34 -4.95
CA GLU A 20 -12.51 13.80 -5.55
C GLU A 20 -13.65 14.82 -5.67
N SER A 21 -13.78 15.75 -4.71
CA SER A 21 -14.92 16.69 -4.66
C SER A 21 -14.82 17.84 -5.67
N GLY A 22 -13.61 18.20 -6.11
CA GLY A 22 -13.37 19.41 -6.92
C GLY A 22 -13.68 20.72 -6.19
N GLU A 23 -13.96 20.67 -4.88
CA GLU A 23 -14.25 21.84 -4.05
C GLU A 23 -12.97 22.67 -3.80
N LYS A 24 -13.16 23.95 -3.46
CA LYS A 24 -12.05 24.80 -3.04
C LYS A 24 -11.46 24.27 -1.73
N ILE A 25 -10.14 24.16 -1.67
CA ILE A 25 -9.39 23.68 -0.49
C ILE A 25 -9.77 24.47 0.78
N THR A 26 -10.04 25.78 0.66
CA THR A 26 -10.47 26.63 1.78
C THR A 26 -11.78 26.16 2.42
N ALA A 27 -12.74 25.67 1.62
CA ALA A 27 -14.01 25.16 2.12
C ALA A 27 -13.82 23.84 2.87
N ILE A 28 -12.99 22.96 2.33
CA ILE A 28 -12.62 21.67 2.95
C ILE A 28 -11.87 21.92 4.27
N CYS A 29 -10.91 22.85 4.26
CA CYS A 29 -10.15 23.21 5.46
C CYS A 29 -11.06 23.75 6.56
N SER A 30 -12.04 24.59 6.21
CA SER A 30 -13.05 25.10 7.14
C SER A 30 -13.92 23.97 7.72
N ARG A 31 -14.41 23.05 6.88
CA ARG A 31 -15.24 21.89 7.28
C ARG A 31 -14.51 20.97 8.26
N HIS A 32 -13.22 20.76 8.05
CA HIS A 32 -12.39 19.87 8.87
C HIS A 32 -11.64 20.59 10.00
N GLY A 33 -11.84 21.89 10.16
CA GLY A 33 -11.22 22.68 11.24
C GLY A 33 -9.70 22.74 11.15
N ILE A 34 -9.15 22.73 9.93
CA ILE A 34 -7.71 22.80 9.66
C ILE A 34 -7.38 24.09 8.89
N SER A 35 -6.11 24.49 8.93
CA SER A 35 -5.63 25.59 8.10
C SER A 35 -5.17 25.07 6.73
N ASP A 36 -5.26 25.91 5.69
CA ASP A 36 -4.70 25.61 4.37
C ASP A 36 -3.21 25.20 4.46
N ALA A 37 -2.43 25.87 5.33
CA ALA A 37 -1.03 25.53 5.55
C ALA A 37 -0.85 24.11 6.11
N THR A 38 -1.76 23.65 6.97
CA THR A 38 -1.77 22.27 7.48
C THR A 38 -2.10 21.29 6.35
N PHE A 39 -3.12 21.61 5.54
CA PHE A 39 -3.51 20.79 4.40
C PHE A 39 -2.36 20.59 3.42
N TYR A 40 -1.66 21.66 3.01
CA TYR A 40 -0.54 21.53 2.07
C TYR A 40 0.65 20.77 2.67
N LYS A 41 0.93 20.93 3.98
CA LYS A 41 1.94 20.11 4.67
C LYS A 41 1.60 18.62 4.62
N TRP A 42 0.34 18.26 4.87
CA TRP A 42 -0.12 16.88 4.74
C TRP A 42 0.00 16.40 3.30
N ARG A 43 -0.46 17.19 2.33
CA ARG A 43 -0.40 16.83 0.92
C ARG A 43 1.01 16.50 0.47
N THR A 44 2.00 17.31 0.81
CA THR A 44 3.41 17.03 0.47
C THR A 44 3.90 15.76 1.15
N LYS A 45 3.67 15.61 2.46
CA LYS A 45 4.15 14.45 3.23
C LYS A 45 3.56 13.12 2.71
N TYR A 46 2.26 13.11 2.43
CA TYR A 46 1.52 11.89 2.09
C TYR A 46 1.51 11.58 0.59
N ALA A 47 1.74 12.55 -0.29
CA ALA A 47 1.93 12.30 -1.72
C ALA A 47 3.18 11.44 -1.97
N ASP A 48 4.30 11.79 -1.33
CA ASP A 48 5.55 11.03 -1.47
C ASP A 48 5.44 9.62 -0.85
N GLN A 49 4.74 9.53 0.29
CA GLN A 49 4.50 8.25 0.97
C GLN A 49 3.62 7.32 0.13
N SER A 50 2.51 7.82 -0.44
CA SER A 50 1.62 7.05 -1.31
C SER A 50 2.34 6.51 -2.56
N ALA A 51 3.20 7.33 -3.18
CA ALA A 51 4.01 6.90 -4.31
C ALA A 51 5.02 5.79 -3.93
N ASN A 52 5.66 5.92 -2.76
CA ASN A 52 6.61 4.93 -2.28
C ASN A 52 5.94 3.61 -1.89
N ASP A 53 4.79 3.67 -1.21
CA ASP A 53 4.00 2.50 -0.82
C ASP A 53 3.47 1.75 -2.06
N SER A 54 3.01 2.47 -3.08
CA SER A 54 2.61 1.89 -4.37
C SER A 54 3.76 1.15 -5.07
N LYS A 55 4.98 1.71 -5.01
CA LYS A 55 6.18 1.07 -5.58
C LYS A 55 6.56 -0.20 -4.81
N ARG A 56 6.54 -0.12 -3.47
CA ARG A 56 6.85 -1.26 -2.59
C ARG A 56 5.83 -2.39 -2.78
N LEU A 57 4.55 -2.06 -2.93
CA LEU A 57 3.49 -3.04 -3.16
C LEU A 57 3.73 -3.81 -4.46
N LYS A 58 4.00 -3.12 -5.58
CA LYS A 58 4.33 -3.77 -6.86
C LYS A 58 5.53 -4.71 -6.77
N GLN A 59 6.58 -4.28 -6.07
CA GLN A 59 7.77 -5.12 -5.86
C GLN A 59 7.44 -6.39 -5.07
N LEU A 60 6.64 -6.27 -4.01
CA LEU A 60 6.20 -7.42 -3.22
C LEU A 60 5.29 -8.36 -4.03
N GLU A 61 4.40 -7.83 -4.87
CA GLU A 61 3.55 -8.63 -5.76
C GLU A 61 4.38 -9.41 -6.79
N GLU A 62 5.36 -8.76 -7.44
CA GLU A 62 6.28 -9.41 -8.37
C GLU A 62 7.11 -10.51 -7.70
N GLU A 63 7.64 -10.24 -6.50
CA GLU A 63 8.40 -11.22 -5.73
C GLU A 63 7.51 -12.39 -5.31
N ASN A 64 6.29 -12.12 -4.84
CA ASN A 64 5.33 -13.16 -4.47
C ASN A 64 4.99 -14.06 -5.67
N GLN A 65 4.79 -13.48 -6.85
CA GLN A 65 4.57 -14.23 -8.09
C GLN A 65 5.77 -15.13 -8.42
N ARG A 66 6.99 -14.60 -8.38
CA ARG A 66 8.21 -15.38 -8.62
C ARG A 66 8.37 -16.54 -7.63
N LEU A 67 8.14 -16.28 -6.34
CA LEU A 67 8.21 -17.28 -5.29
C LEU A 67 7.16 -18.39 -5.51
N ARG A 68 5.92 -18.03 -5.87
CA ARG A 68 4.88 -19.02 -6.18
C ARG A 68 5.27 -19.92 -7.36
N SER A 69 5.80 -19.35 -8.44
CA SER A 69 6.27 -20.12 -9.58
C SER A 69 7.40 -21.08 -9.19
N LEU A 70 8.39 -20.60 -8.44
CA LEU A 70 9.50 -21.44 -7.98
C LEU A 70 9.02 -22.58 -7.07
N VAL A 71 8.10 -22.30 -6.15
CA VAL A 71 7.51 -23.32 -5.27
C VAL A 71 6.75 -24.36 -6.08
N ALA A 72 5.99 -23.97 -7.11
CA ALA A 72 5.28 -24.91 -7.98
C ALA A 72 6.25 -25.83 -8.72
N ASP A 73 7.31 -25.28 -9.31
CA ASP A 73 8.35 -26.04 -10.02
C ASP A 73 9.08 -27.02 -9.10
N LEU A 74 9.50 -26.57 -7.92
CA LEU A 74 10.16 -27.41 -6.92
C LEU A 74 9.22 -28.52 -6.42
N THR A 75 7.95 -28.20 -6.20
CA THR A 75 6.94 -29.18 -5.78
C THR A 75 6.76 -30.26 -6.85
N LEU A 76 6.65 -29.87 -8.12
CA LEU A 76 6.53 -30.80 -9.25
C LEU A 76 7.75 -31.71 -9.36
N ARG A 77 8.97 -31.14 -9.28
CA ARG A 77 10.23 -31.91 -9.29
C ARG A 77 10.32 -32.87 -8.11
N ASN A 78 9.91 -32.43 -6.91
CA ASN A 78 9.91 -33.27 -5.72
C ASN A 78 8.95 -34.47 -5.88
N GLN A 79 7.75 -34.24 -6.41
CA GLN A 79 6.78 -35.31 -6.69
C GLN A 79 7.33 -36.30 -7.72
N ALA A 80 7.95 -35.81 -8.79
CA ALA A 80 8.58 -36.67 -9.80
C ALA A 80 9.68 -37.54 -9.20
N LEU A 81 10.58 -36.96 -8.40
CA LEU A 81 11.66 -37.69 -7.71
C LEU A 81 11.09 -38.76 -6.75
N LYS A 82 10.08 -38.41 -5.95
CA LYS A 82 9.43 -39.36 -5.04
C LYS A 82 8.81 -40.55 -5.80
N ARG A 83 8.17 -40.31 -6.95
CA ARG A 83 7.62 -41.38 -7.80
C ARG A 83 8.70 -42.32 -8.36
N VAL A 84 9.86 -41.78 -8.74
CA VAL A 84 10.98 -42.59 -9.25
C VAL A 84 11.57 -43.45 -8.12
N VAL A 85 11.77 -42.87 -6.94
CA VAL A 85 12.27 -43.59 -5.76
C VAL A 85 11.29 -44.67 -5.32
N SER A 86 9.98 -44.39 -5.30
CA SER A 86 8.97 -45.37 -4.89
C SER A 86 8.78 -46.54 -5.87
N LYS A 87 9.20 -46.40 -7.13
CA LYS A 87 9.17 -47.49 -8.14
C LYS A 87 10.39 -48.39 -8.10
N LYS A 88 11.46 -48.01 -7.39
CA LYS A 88 12.72 -48.78 -7.30
C LYS A 88 12.66 -49.91 -6.27
N TRP A 89 11.53 -50.10 -5.59
CA TRP A 89 11.31 -51.10 -4.55
C TRP A 89 9.98 -51.81 -4.81
#